data_AF-A7RI00-F1
#
_entry.id   AF-A7RI00-F1
#
_cell.length_a   1.000
_cell.length_b   1.000
_cell.length_c   1.000
_cell.angle_alpha   90.00
_cell.angle_beta   90.00
_cell.angle_gamma   90.00
#
_symmetry.space_group_name_H-M   'P 1'
#
loop_
_entity.id
_entity.type
_entity.pdbx_description
1 polymer ?
#
loop_
_entity_poly.entity_id
_entity_poly.type
_entity_poly.pdbx_seq_one_letter_code
_entity_poly.pdbx_strand_id
1 'polypeptide(L)'
;PGKGLKKCNSCSTIFIDDSTVSQPNLKSTIKCVSLAVYYHIKNRDPEVRTVDIFDEKLHPLMNDPVPNNYDKIDPEQRHIYKFIKTLFHAAQLTAECAIITLVYLERLLTYAEIDVYPGNWKRILLGAILLSSKVWDDQAVWNVDYCQILKDVTVEDMNELERAFLEFLQFNINVPSSVYAKYYFDLRSLADANDLMFPLQPLSKERAKKLEALSVITDTRLDDLASSSLKRSASLDHLNPHRGSFAIIS
;
A
#
# COMPACT_ATOMS: atom_id res chain seq x y z
N PRO A 1 -10.97 -13.81 27.09
CA PRO A 1 -11.90 -13.48 25.98
C PRO A 1 -11.56 -14.32 24.73
N GLY A 2 -12.45 -15.25 24.36
CA GLY A 2 -12.15 -16.31 23.39
C GLY A 2 -11.76 -15.78 22.01
N LYS A 3 -10.66 -16.30 21.44
CA LYS A 3 -10.34 -16.18 20.02
C LYS A 3 -11.55 -16.69 19.24
N GLY A 4 -12.18 -15.82 18.43
CA GLY A 4 -13.30 -16.21 17.59
C GLY A 4 -12.91 -17.37 16.68
N LEU A 5 -13.75 -18.41 16.61
CA LEU A 5 -13.56 -19.55 15.71
C LEU A 5 -13.33 -19.04 14.28
N LYS A 6 -12.24 -19.49 13.64
CA LYS A 6 -11.97 -19.24 12.23
C LYS A 6 -13.14 -19.80 11.42
N LYS A 7 -13.93 -18.91 10.80
CA LYS A 7 -15.11 -19.31 10.02
C LYS A 7 -14.64 -19.92 8.69
N CYS A 8 -15.11 -21.13 8.40
CA CYS A 8 -14.81 -21.84 7.16
C CYS A 8 -16.01 -21.77 6.21
N ASN A 9 -15.75 -21.70 4.91
CA ASN A 9 -16.80 -21.77 3.89
C ASN A 9 -17.31 -23.22 3.79
N SER A 10 -18.64 -23.39 3.79
CA SER A 10 -19.33 -24.68 3.57
C SER A 10 -20.27 -24.54 2.37
N CYS A 11 -20.71 -25.66 1.77
CA CYS A 11 -21.55 -25.65 0.55
C CYS A 11 -22.85 -24.83 0.67
N SER A 12 -23.36 -24.57 1.88
CA SER A 12 -24.58 -23.80 2.13
C SER A 12 -24.35 -22.34 2.54
N THR A 13 -23.13 -21.94 2.91
CA THR A 13 -22.84 -20.58 3.37
C THR A 13 -21.40 -20.20 3.04
N ILE A 14 -21.26 -19.26 2.12
CA ILE A 14 -19.98 -18.68 1.73
C ILE A 14 -19.82 -17.37 2.50
N PHE A 15 -18.71 -17.23 3.20
CA PHE A 15 -18.27 -15.99 3.84
C PHE A 15 -17.14 -15.38 3.01
N ILE A 16 -17.31 -14.13 2.60
CA ILE A 16 -16.32 -13.40 1.79
C ILE A 16 -16.17 -12.00 2.39
N ASP A 17 -14.94 -11.50 2.50
CA ASP A 17 -14.74 -10.09 2.79
C ASP A 17 -15.00 -9.23 1.54
N ASP A 18 -15.34 -7.95 1.73
CA ASP A 18 -15.59 -7.02 0.61
C ASP A 18 -14.28 -6.45 0.03
N SER A 19 -13.18 -7.22 0.08
CA SER A 19 -11.88 -6.81 -0.43
C SER A 19 -11.42 -7.82 -1.47
N THR A 20 -11.39 -7.41 -2.73
CA THR A 20 -10.80 -8.19 -3.83
C THR A 20 -9.57 -7.47 -4.36
N VAL A 21 -8.75 -8.16 -5.16
CA VAL A 21 -7.60 -7.53 -5.82
C VAL A 21 -8.01 -6.36 -6.72
N SER A 22 -9.19 -6.46 -7.35
CA SER A 22 -9.76 -5.43 -8.22
C SER A 22 -10.55 -4.35 -7.50
N GLN A 23 -10.98 -4.60 -6.25
CA GLN A 23 -11.71 -3.65 -5.41
C GLN A 23 -11.25 -3.81 -3.94
N PRO A 24 -10.02 -3.36 -3.62
CA PRO A 24 -9.50 -3.46 -2.26
C PRO A 24 -10.25 -2.52 -1.30
N ASN A 25 -10.40 -2.96 -0.04
CA ASN A 25 -11.03 -2.12 0.97
C ASN A 25 -10.04 -1.06 1.53
N LEU A 26 -10.30 0.22 1.31
CA LEU A 26 -9.41 1.32 1.70
C LEU A 26 -8.98 1.30 3.18
N LYS A 27 -9.93 1.20 4.10
CA LYS A 27 -9.63 1.21 5.55
C LYS A 27 -8.72 0.04 5.93
N SER A 28 -8.93 -1.08 5.28
CA SER A 28 -8.18 -2.31 5.48
C SER A 28 -6.76 -2.20 4.94
N THR A 29 -6.64 -1.76 3.69
CA THR A 29 -5.37 -1.54 3.02
C THR A 29 -4.51 -0.54 3.76
N ILE A 30 -5.04 0.62 4.16
CA ILE A 30 -4.28 1.64 4.92
C ILE A 30 -3.72 1.04 6.23
N LYS A 31 -4.49 0.22 6.96
CA LYS A 31 -3.99 -0.44 8.17
C LYS A 31 -2.80 -1.36 7.88
N CYS A 32 -2.88 -2.13 6.80
CA CYS A 32 -1.83 -3.07 6.42
C CYS A 32 -0.57 -2.34 5.93
N VAL A 33 -0.73 -1.30 5.10
CA VAL A 33 0.38 -0.44 4.68
C VAL A 33 1.04 0.24 5.88
N SER A 34 0.25 0.73 6.84
CA SER A 34 0.80 1.31 8.08
C SER A 34 1.61 0.30 8.88
N LEU A 35 1.20 -0.97 8.88
CA LEU A 35 1.92 -2.05 9.54
C LEU A 35 3.23 -2.38 8.80
N ALA A 36 3.19 -2.43 7.47
CA ALA A 36 4.38 -2.65 6.65
C ALA A 36 5.45 -1.58 6.91
N VAL A 37 5.04 -0.30 6.87
CA VAL A 37 5.95 0.84 7.18
C VAL A 37 6.47 0.76 8.61
N TYR A 38 5.62 0.40 9.57
CA TYR A 38 6.06 0.20 10.96
C TYR A 38 7.16 -0.87 11.05
N TYR A 39 7.05 -1.97 10.30
CA TYR A 39 8.09 -3.00 10.27
C TYR A 39 9.36 -2.57 9.56
N HIS A 40 9.27 -1.77 8.49
CA HIS A 40 10.44 -1.14 7.88
C HIS A 40 11.20 -0.28 8.88
N ILE A 41 10.49 0.51 9.69
CA ILE A 41 11.12 1.30 10.76
C ILE A 41 11.76 0.38 11.81
N LYS A 42 11.08 -0.69 12.23
CA LYS A 42 11.58 -1.57 13.29
C LYS A 42 12.78 -2.43 12.88
N ASN A 43 12.87 -2.79 11.61
CA ASN A 43 13.92 -3.67 11.07
C ASN A 43 14.99 -2.92 10.27
N ARG A 44 15.03 -1.58 10.40
CA ARG A 44 16.03 -0.72 9.76
C ARG A 44 17.46 -1.09 10.15
N ASP A 45 18.39 -0.88 9.23
CA ASP A 45 19.81 -0.86 9.50
C ASP A 45 20.21 0.51 10.14
N PRO A 46 20.79 0.52 11.34
CA PRO A 46 21.18 1.74 12.02
C PRO A 46 22.33 2.52 11.35
N GLU A 47 23.07 1.90 10.44
CA GLU A 47 24.23 2.53 9.76
C GLU A 47 23.87 3.21 8.43
N VAL A 48 22.62 3.05 7.96
CA VAL A 48 22.16 3.54 6.67
C VAL A 48 22.02 5.08 6.66
N ARG A 49 22.35 5.67 5.51
CA ARG A 49 22.47 7.11 5.31
C ARG A 49 21.12 7.83 5.42
N THR A 50 21.18 9.03 6.00
CA THR A 50 20.12 10.03 5.95
C THR A 50 20.22 10.82 4.65
N VAL A 51 19.08 11.25 4.11
CA VAL A 51 19.01 12.16 2.96
C VAL A 51 18.23 13.39 3.38
N ASP A 52 18.82 14.56 3.20
CA ASP A 52 18.31 15.84 3.72
C ASP A 52 16.87 16.12 3.30
N ILE A 53 16.49 15.82 2.04
CA ILE A 53 15.13 16.03 1.52
C ILE A 53 14.04 15.28 2.30
N PHE A 54 14.42 14.20 2.98
CA PHE A 54 13.51 13.40 3.80
C PHE A 54 13.60 13.75 5.29
N ASP A 55 14.50 14.62 5.73
CA ASP A 55 14.60 14.98 7.14
C ASP A 55 13.47 15.92 7.57
N GLU A 56 12.68 15.50 8.55
CA GLU A 56 11.53 16.26 9.04
C GLU A 56 11.91 17.57 9.76
N LYS A 57 13.12 17.68 10.32
CA LYS A 57 13.56 18.91 10.99
C LYS A 57 14.05 19.96 9.99
N LEU A 58 14.74 19.53 8.93
CA LEU A 58 15.10 20.41 7.82
C LEU A 58 13.87 20.86 7.05
N HIS A 59 12.90 19.95 6.92
CA HIS A 59 11.68 20.21 6.19
C HIS A 59 10.44 19.77 7.01
N PRO A 60 9.87 20.66 7.85
CA PRO A 60 8.71 20.34 8.68
C PRO A 60 7.43 20.07 7.86
N LEU A 61 6.49 19.33 8.45
CA LEU A 61 5.18 19.02 7.83
C LEU A 61 3.97 19.48 8.65
N MET A 62 4.19 19.94 9.88
CA MET A 62 3.14 20.30 10.84
C MET A 62 3.48 21.60 11.56
N ASN A 63 2.43 22.31 12.01
CA ASN A 63 2.48 23.58 12.74
C ASN A 63 3.27 23.55 14.06
N ASP A 64 3.44 22.37 14.64
CA ASP A 64 4.15 22.22 15.89
C ASP A 64 5.66 22.09 15.61
N PRO A 65 6.52 22.78 16.37
CA PRO A 65 7.96 22.67 16.20
C PRO A 65 8.41 21.22 16.38
N VAL A 66 9.22 20.74 15.42
CA VAL A 66 9.75 19.39 15.44
C VAL A 66 10.56 19.19 16.73
N PRO A 67 10.18 18.22 17.60
CA PRO A 67 10.86 18.02 18.88
C PRO A 67 12.34 17.68 18.70
N ASN A 68 13.19 18.07 19.66
CA ASN A 68 14.62 17.76 19.62
C ASN A 68 14.97 16.26 19.66
N ASN A 69 13.98 15.40 19.94
CA ASN A 69 14.09 13.95 19.98
C ASN A 69 13.28 13.24 18.89
N TYR A 70 12.87 13.96 17.84
CA TYR A 70 12.05 13.45 16.73
C TYR A 70 12.64 12.20 16.04
N ASP A 71 13.97 12.12 15.98
CA ASP A 71 14.74 11.05 15.35
C ASP A 71 15.02 9.87 16.29
N LYS A 72 14.75 10.02 17.61
CA LYS A 72 15.12 9.02 18.64
C LYS A 72 14.01 8.04 18.98
N ILE A 73 12.75 8.42 18.78
CA ILE A 73 11.59 7.65 19.24
C ILE A 73 10.83 7.09 18.05
N ASP A 74 10.85 5.77 17.89
CA ASP A 74 10.06 5.10 16.86
C ASP A 74 8.57 5.41 16.97
N PRO A 75 7.90 5.79 15.87
CA PRO A 75 6.46 6.02 15.88
C PRO A 75 5.71 4.71 16.12
N GLU A 76 4.66 4.76 16.93
CA GLU A 76 3.68 3.68 16.97
C GLU A 76 2.96 3.54 15.62
N GLN A 77 2.59 2.32 15.23
CA GLN A 77 1.80 2.03 14.03
C GLN A 77 0.54 2.92 13.92
N ARG A 78 -0.08 3.26 15.05
CA ARG A 78 -1.27 4.13 15.09
C ARG A 78 -0.99 5.54 14.57
N HIS A 79 0.21 6.08 14.79
CA HIS A 79 0.61 7.40 14.29
C HIS A 79 0.79 7.37 12.77
N ILE A 80 1.45 6.34 12.26
CA ILE A 80 1.60 6.10 10.82
C ILE A 80 0.22 5.96 10.16
N TYR A 81 -0.67 5.15 10.76
CA TYR A 81 -2.04 4.98 10.29
C TYR A 81 -2.83 6.28 10.24
N LYS A 82 -2.74 7.10 11.30
CA LYS A 82 -3.41 8.41 11.32
C LYS A 82 -2.89 9.31 10.20
N PHE A 83 -1.57 9.36 10.00
CA PHE A 83 -0.96 10.19 8.95
C PHE A 83 -1.46 9.80 7.56
N ILE A 84 -1.34 8.51 7.19
CA ILE A 84 -1.82 8.01 5.90
C ILE A 84 -3.33 8.24 5.76
N LYS A 85 -4.12 7.91 6.79
CA LYS A 85 -5.58 8.10 6.76
C LYS A 85 -5.98 9.57 6.54
N THR A 86 -5.31 10.52 7.17
CA THR A 86 -5.61 11.95 7.01
C THR A 86 -5.38 12.40 5.57
N LEU A 87 -4.25 12.04 4.98
CA LEU A 87 -3.93 12.38 3.59
C LEU A 87 -4.92 11.73 2.62
N PHE A 88 -5.16 10.42 2.74
CA PHE A 88 -6.08 9.71 1.85
C PHE A 88 -7.52 10.22 1.97
N HIS A 89 -7.97 10.59 3.17
CA HIS A 89 -9.31 11.13 3.33
C HIS A 89 -9.45 12.53 2.73
N ALA A 90 -8.48 13.41 2.97
CA ALA A 90 -8.53 14.78 2.48
C ALA A 90 -8.34 14.88 0.96
N ALA A 91 -7.44 14.06 0.39
CA ALA A 91 -7.18 13.97 -1.04
C ALA A 91 -8.09 12.95 -1.78
N GLN A 92 -9.06 12.35 -1.08
CA GLN A 92 -10.03 11.38 -1.63
C GLN A 92 -9.41 10.18 -2.37
N LEU A 93 -8.25 9.71 -1.91
CA LEU A 93 -7.47 8.67 -2.57
C LEU A 93 -8.06 7.26 -2.36
N THR A 94 -7.80 6.39 -3.34
CA THR A 94 -8.31 5.02 -3.41
C THR A 94 -7.43 4.00 -2.68
N ALA A 95 -7.92 2.78 -2.52
CA ALA A 95 -7.21 1.71 -1.83
C ALA A 95 -6.04 1.18 -2.67
N GLU A 96 -6.21 1.19 -3.98
CA GLU A 96 -5.21 0.87 -4.99
C GLU A 96 -4.04 1.83 -4.90
N CYS A 97 -4.30 3.14 -4.75
CA CYS A 97 -3.28 4.16 -4.54
C CYS A 97 -2.40 3.84 -3.31
N ALA A 98 -2.97 3.34 -2.21
CA ALA A 98 -2.21 2.94 -1.03
C ALA A 98 -1.26 1.75 -1.28
N ILE A 99 -1.64 0.82 -2.16
CA ILE A 99 -0.78 -0.30 -2.55
C ILE A 99 0.39 0.23 -3.39
N ILE A 100 0.11 1.11 -4.35
CA ILE A 100 1.14 1.75 -5.18
C ILE A 100 2.08 2.61 -4.33
N THR A 101 1.59 3.32 -3.31
CA THR A 101 2.42 4.04 -2.34
C THR A 101 3.46 3.12 -1.71
N LEU A 102 3.08 1.90 -1.28
CA LEU A 102 4.01 0.95 -0.68
C LEU A 102 5.04 0.43 -1.69
N VAL A 103 4.63 0.17 -2.93
CA VAL A 103 5.55 -0.20 -4.03
C VAL A 103 6.62 0.88 -4.22
N TYR A 104 6.21 2.15 -4.28
CA TYR A 104 7.13 3.27 -4.50
C TYR A 104 8.04 3.51 -3.30
N LEU A 105 7.53 3.36 -2.07
CA LEU A 105 8.33 3.43 -0.86
C LEU A 105 9.44 2.36 -0.89
N GLU A 106 9.11 1.09 -1.13
CA GLU A 106 10.11 0.00 -1.11
C GLU A 106 11.10 0.08 -2.27
N ARG A 107 10.66 0.54 -3.45
CA ARG A 107 11.58 0.87 -4.56
C ARG A 107 12.57 1.94 -4.14
N LEU A 108 12.12 2.99 -3.48
CA LEU A 108 13.00 4.06 -3.00
C LEU A 108 14.01 3.54 -1.99
N LEU A 109 13.59 2.73 -0.99
CA LEU A 109 14.52 2.13 -0.03
C LEU A 109 15.59 1.28 -0.73
N THR A 110 15.18 0.51 -1.73
CA THR A 110 16.07 -0.38 -2.48
C THR A 110 17.04 0.39 -3.40
N TYR A 111 16.54 1.35 -4.17
CA TYR A 111 17.34 2.05 -5.19
C TYR A 111 18.26 3.11 -4.60
N ALA A 112 17.81 3.79 -3.54
CA ALA A 112 18.59 4.81 -2.87
C ALA A 112 19.48 4.24 -1.74
N GLU A 113 19.34 2.94 -1.43
CA GLU A 113 19.99 2.29 -0.29
C GLU A 113 19.75 3.08 1.02
N ILE A 114 18.49 3.49 1.23
CA ILE A 114 18.07 4.23 2.43
C ILE A 114 17.04 3.43 3.21
N ASP A 115 16.95 3.70 4.50
CA ASP A 115 15.97 3.08 5.38
C ASP A 115 15.00 4.11 5.98
N VAL A 116 13.85 3.59 6.42
CA VAL A 116 12.85 4.39 7.13
C VAL A 116 13.21 4.43 8.61
N TYR A 117 13.31 5.64 9.17
CA TYR A 117 13.59 5.89 10.58
C TYR A 117 12.68 7.00 11.13
N PRO A 118 12.68 7.25 12.46
CA PRO A 118 11.71 8.14 13.09
C PRO A 118 11.72 9.58 12.58
N GLY A 119 12.86 10.06 12.05
CA GLY A 119 13.01 11.42 11.54
C GLY A 119 12.69 11.61 10.06
N ASN A 120 12.46 10.54 9.28
CA ASN A 120 12.22 10.65 7.84
C ASN A 120 10.93 10.00 7.33
N TRP A 121 10.27 9.17 8.14
CA TRP A 121 9.16 8.33 7.68
C TRP A 121 7.98 9.11 7.11
N LYS A 122 7.67 10.29 7.66
CA LYS A 122 6.55 11.12 7.16
C LYS A 122 6.85 11.68 5.78
N ARG A 123 8.08 12.16 5.56
CA ARG A 123 8.54 12.74 4.30
C ARG A 123 8.62 11.69 3.20
N ILE A 124 9.18 10.51 3.50
CA ILE A 124 9.21 9.38 2.57
C ILE A 124 7.78 8.97 2.19
N LEU A 125 6.89 8.79 3.18
CA LEU A 125 5.50 8.44 2.89
C LEU A 125 4.78 9.51 2.09
N LEU A 126 4.99 10.79 2.41
CA LEU A 126 4.39 11.90 1.67
C LEU A 126 4.83 11.88 0.21
N GLY A 127 6.13 11.75 -0.06
CA GLY A 127 6.66 11.65 -1.44
C GLY A 127 6.07 10.47 -2.21
N ALA A 128 5.99 9.29 -1.57
CA ALA A 128 5.38 8.11 -2.18
C ALA A 128 3.88 8.29 -2.48
N ILE A 129 3.13 8.95 -1.59
CA ILE A 129 1.70 9.25 -1.75
C ILE A 129 1.47 10.26 -2.87
N LEU A 130 2.28 11.32 -2.93
CA LEU A 130 2.18 12.32 -3.99
C LEU A 130 2.33 11.66 -5.35
N LEU A 131 3.38 10.84 -5.51
CA LEU A 131 3.64 10.17 -6.76
C LEU A 131 2.56 9.14 -7.10
N SER A 132 2.11 8.33 -6.14
CA SER A 132 1.03 7.35 -6.39
C SER A 132 -0.28 8.05 -6.77
N SER A 133 -0.63 9.16 -6.12
CA SER A 133 -1.86 9.91 -6.42
C SER A 133 -1.86 10.53 -7.81
N LYS A 134 -0.70 10.87 -8.38
CA LYS A 134 -0.60 11.43 -9.73
C LYS A 134 -0.56 10.38 -10.83
N VAL A 135 0.03 9.22 -10.55
CA VAL A 135 0.21 8.16 -11.54
C VAL A 135 -1.01 7.24 -11.62
N TRP A 136 -1.65 6.98 -10.49
CA TRP A 136 -2.72 5.98 -10.39
C TRP A 136 -4.12 6.58 -10.35
N ASP A 137 -4.27 7.81 -9.84
CA ASP A 137 -5.60 8.43 -9.72
C ASP A 137 -5.94 9.22 -10.99
N ASP A 138 -7.10 8.93 -11.58
CA ASP A 138 -7.62 9.66 -12.75
C ASP A 138 -7.97 11.11 -12.38
N GLN A 139 -8.20 11.41 -11.10
CA GLN A 139 -8.36 12.76 -10.58
C GLN A 139 -7.12 13.16 -9.77
N ALA A 140 -6.02 13.40 -10.47
CA ALA A 140 -4.78 13.82 -9.84
C ALA A 140 -4.98 15.08 -8.98
N VAL A 141 -4.56 14.98 -7.71
CA VAL A 141 -4.58 16.06 -6.73
C VAL A 141 -3.34 16.94 -6.91
N TRP A 142 -3.51 18.26 -6.85
CA TRP A 142 -2.43 19.21 -7.09
C TRP A 142 -1.63 19.41 -5.80
N ASN A 143 -0.35 19.75 -5.91
CA ASN A 143 0.51 19.95 -4.72
C ASN A 143 -0.01 21.07 -3.80
N VAL A 144 -0.71 22.07 -4.36
CA VAL A 144 -1.37 23.13 -3.59
C VAL A 144 -2.47 22.60 -2.66
N ASP A 145 -3.18 21.53 -3.06
CA ASP A 145 -4.22 20.92 -2.24
C ASP A 145 -3.59 20.21 -1.03
N TYR A 146 -2.43 19.56 -1.23
CA TYR A 146 -1.65 18.99 -0.13
C TYR A 146 -1.11 20.04 0.83
N CYS A 147 -0.74 21.23 0.36
CA CYS A 147 -0.33 22.35 1.22
C CYS A 147 -1.50 22.87 2.08
N GLN A 148 -2.76 22.75 1.60
CA GLN A 148 -3.93 23.09 2.43
C GLN A 148 -4.14 22.08 3.57
N ILE A 149 -3.75 20.81 3.35
CA ILE A 149 -3.80 19.75 4.35
C ILE A 149 -2.64 19.90 5.35
N LEU A 150 -1.43 20.17 4.83
CA LEU A 150 -0.18 20.32 5.59
C LEU A 150 0.27 21.79 5.56
N LYS A 151 -0.32 22.59 6.46
CA LYS A 151 -0.31 24.07 6.41
C LYS A 151 1.06 24.75 6.43
N ASP A 152 2.11 24.05 6.86
CA ASP A 152 3.48 24.58 6.97
C ASP A 152 4.39 24.16 5.81
N VAL A 153 3.86 23.42 4.84
CA VAL A 153 4.61 22.98 3.67
C VAL A 153 4.35 23.95 2.52
N THR A 154 5.43 24.43 1.90
CA THR A 154 5.31 25.30 0.72
C THR A 154 5.13 24.46 -0.55
N VAL A 155 4.53 25.07 -1.58
CA VAL A 155 4.37 24.39 -2.88
C VAL A 155 5.74 24.07 -3.48
N GLU A 156 6.73 24.93 -3.26
CA GLU A 156 8.11 24.72 -3.68
C GLU A 156 8.71 23.47 -3.01
N ASP A 157 8.58 23.32 -1.70
CA ASP A 157 9.08 22.15 -0.97
C ASP A 157 8.40 20.85 -1.43
N MET A 158 7.09 20.90 -1.71
CA MET A 158 6.35 19.76 -2.26
C MET A 158 6.82 19.37 -3.66
N ASN A 159 7.07 20.37 -4.52
CA ASN A 159 7.56 20.13 -5.88
C ASN A 159 8.97 19.54 -5.86
N GLU A 160 9.85 20.04 -4.98
CA GLU A 160 11.20 19.50 -4.79
C GLU A 160 11.17 18.08 -4.25
N LEU A 161 10.32 17.78 -3.26
CA LEU A 161 10.13 16.43 -2.74
C LEU A 161 9.68 15.45 -3.82
N GLU A 162 8.69 15.84 -4.64
CA GLU A 162 8.21 15.01 -5.75
C GLU A 162 9.30 14.78 -6.81
N ARG A 163 10.04 15.84 -7.16
CA ARG A 163 11.15 15.74 -8.10
C ARG A 163 12.23 14.78 -7.60
N ALA A 164 12.66 14.95 -6.35
CA ALA A 164 13.65 14.08 -5.73
C ALA A 164 13.17 12.63 -5.69
N PHE A 165 11.89 12.40 -5.35
CA PHE A 165 11.32 11.05 -5.32
C PHE A 165 11.36 10.38 -6.71
N LEU A 166 11.02 11.11 -7.77
CA LEU A 166 11.13 10.63 -9.16
C LEU A 166 12.58 10.27 -9.54
N GLU A 167 13.54 11.11 -9.14
CA GLU A 167 14.96 10.88 -9.37
C GLU A 167 15.47 9.63 -8.63
N PHE A 168 15.09 9.43 -7.36
CA PHE A 168 15.41 8.22 -6.60
C PHE A 168 14.79 6.96 -7.21
N LEU A 169 13.59 7.08 -7.80
CA LEU A 169 12.95 5.99 -8.53
C LEU A 169 13.56 5.76 -9.92
N GLN A 170 14.52 6.59 -10.35
CA GLN A 170 15.07 6.59 -11.70
C GLN A 170 13.95 6.67 -12.76
N PHE A 171 12.89 7.41 -12.44
CA PHE A 171 11.67 7.53 -13.24
C PHE A 171 10.96 6.19 -13.52
N ASN A 172 11.27 5.13 -12.78
CA ASN A 172 10.58 3.83 -12.86
C ASN A 172 9.26 3.86 -12.08
N ILE A 173 8.28 4.55 -12.67
CA ILE A 173 6.92 4.71 -12.13
C ILE A 173 5.97 3.61 -12.58
N ASN A 174 6.34 2.78 -13.56
CA ASN A 174 5.45 1.73 -14.04
C ASN A 174 5.26 0.64 -12.98
N VAL A 175 4.02 0.32 -12.66
CA VAL A 175 3.67 -0.80 -11.76
C VAL A 175 2.83 -1.81 -12.56
N PRO A 176 3.46 -2.91 -13.03
CA PRO A 176 2.72 -3.98 -13.70
C PRO A 176 1.63 -4.58 -12.80
N SER A 177 0.54 -5.05 -13.39
CA SER A 177 -0.58 -5.68 -12.64
C SER A 177 -0.13 -6.86 -11.79
N SER A 178 0.90 -7.60 -12.21
CA SER A 178 1.49 -8.70 -11.43
C SER A 178 2.16 -8.20 -10.15
N VAL A 179 2.89 -7.08 -10.21
CA VAL A 179 3.51 -6.45 -9.04
C VAL A 179 2.43 -5.94 -8.10
N TYR A 180 1.44 -5.23 -8.63
CA TYR A 180 0.30 -4.77 -7.82
C TYR A 180 -0.42 -5.94 -7.11
N ALA A 181 -0.76 -7.01 -7.85
CA ALA A 181 -1.46 -8.17 -7.30
C ALA A 181 -0.64 -8.87 -6.21
N LYS A 182 0.68 -8.98 -6.42
CA LYS A 182 1.61 -9.51 -5.43
C LYS A 182 1.56 -8.71 -4.13
N TYR A 183 1.76 -7.38 -4.19
CA TYR A 183 1.69 -6.52 -3.02
C TYR A 183 0.33 -6.60 -2.30
N TYR A 184 -0.76 -6.71 -3.06
CA TYR A 184 -2.09 -6.92 -2.50
C TYR A 184 -2.19 -8.21 -1.66
N PHE A 185 -1.71 -9.34 -2.19
CA PHE A 185 -1.74 -10.63 -1.47
C PHE A 185 -0.76 -10.66 -0.29
N ASP A 186 0.39 -10.00 -0.43
CA ASP A 186 1.36 -9.87 0.66
C ASP A 186 0.79 -9.07 1.82
N LEU A 187 0.09 -7.96 1.55
CA LEU A 187 -0.59 -7.16 2.56
C LEU A 187 -1.70 -7.95 3.27
N ARG A 188 -2.43 -8.81 2.56
CA ARG A 188 -3.42 -9.71 3.20
C ARG A 188 -2.73 -10.74 4.09
N SER A 189 -1.65 -11.33 3.63
CA SER A 189 -0.86 -12.30 4.41
C SER A 189 -0.30 -11.64 5.68
N LEU A 190 0.19 -10.41 5.58
CA LEU A 190 0.66 -9.61 6.71
C LEU A 190 -0.48 -9.31 7.70
N ALA A 191 -1.67 -8.99 7.20
CA ALA A 191 -2.85 -8.75 8.03
C ALA A 191 -3.28 -10.00 8.81
N ASP A 192 -3.30 -11.15 8.12
CA ASP A 192 -3.66 -12.45 8.70
C ASP A 192 -2.67 -12.86 9.80
N ALA A 193 -1.38 -12.65 9.57
CA ALA A 193 -0.33 -12.95 10.55
C ALA A 193 -0.40 -12.07 11.82
N ASN A 194 -1.06 -10.91 11.74
CA ASN A 194 -1.13 -9.92 12.80
C ASN A 194 -2.54 -9.75 13.38
N ASP A 195 -3.43 -10.72 13.17
CA ASP A 195 -4.82 -10.71 13.65
C ASP A 195 -5.60 -9.43 13.23
N LEU A 196 -5.21 -8.82 12.10
CA LEU A 196 -5.90 -7.68 11.50
C LEU A 196 -7.03 -8.12 10.55
N MET A 197 -7.38 -9.42 10.57
CA MET A 197 -8.39 -10.02 9.71
C MET A 197 -9.68 -9.20 9.70
N PHE A 198 -10.12 -8.87 8.49
CA PHE A 198 -11.38 -8.16 8.29
C PHE A 198 -12.54 -9.14 8.44
N PRO A 199 -13.65 -8.71 9.07
CA PRO A 199 -14.76 -9.61 9.36
C PRO A 199 -15.35 -10.15 8.06
N LEU A 200 -15.26 -11.48 7.89
CA LEU A 200 -15.91 -12.16 6.78
C LEU A 200 -17.44 -12.02 6.95
N GLN A 201 -18.10 -11.55 5.91
CA GLN A 201 -19.56 -11.40 5.89
C GLN A 201 -20.20 -12.53 5.07
N PRO A 202 -21.38 -13.04 5.47
CA PRO A 202 -22.09 -14.01 4.66
C PRO A 202 -22.46 -13.38 3.30
N LEU A 203 -22.27 -14.17 2.23
CA LEU A 203 -22.60 -13.75 0.88
C LEU A 203 -24.12 -13.49 0.78
N SER A 204 -24.51 -12.22 0.60
CA SER A 204 -25.91 -11.85 0.43
C SER A 204 -26.42 -12.28 -0.95
N LYS A 205 -27.74 -12.48 -1.08
CA LYS A 205 -28.37 -12.81 -2.39
C LYS A 205 -28.09 -11.75 -3.45
N GLU A 206 -28.07 -10.48 -3.06
CA GLU A 206 -27.74 -9.37 -3.97
C GLU A 206 -26.28 -9.41 -4.42
N ARG A 207 -25.37 -9.70 -3.48
CA ARG A 207 -23.94 -9.83 -3.78
C ARG A 207 -23.66 -11.05 -4.66
N ALA A 208 -24.32 -12.17 -4.42
CA ALA A 208 -24.24 -13.36 -5.27
C ALA A 208 -24.68 -13.04 -6.71
N LYS A 209 -25.82 -12.37 -6.89
CA LYS A 209 -26.30 -11.94 -8.24
C LYS A 209 -25.32 -11.00 -8.94
N LYS A 210 -24.74 -10.04 -8.22
CA LYS A 210 -23.71 -9.14 -8.78
C LYS A 210 -22.47 -9.91 -9.23
N LEU A 211 -21.97 -10.82 -8.40
CA LEU A 211 -20.83 -11.67 -8.73
C LEU A 211 -21.11 -12.58 -9.92
N GLU A 212 -22.30 -13.16 -9.99
CA GLU A 212 -22.74 -13.98 -11.13
C GLU A 212 -22.75 -13.16 -12.43
N ALA A 213 -23.36 -11.96 -12.41
CA ALA A 213 -23.35 -11.05 -13.56
C ALA A 213 -21.92 -10.67 -14.01
N LEU A 214 -21.02 -10.39 -13.06
CA LEU A 214 -19.61 -10.10 -13.36
C LEU A 214 -18.88 -11.32 -13.95
N SER A 215 -19.19 -12.54 -13.47
CA SER A 215 -18.61 -13.77 -14.00
C SER A 215 -19.04 -14.00 -15.44
N VAL A 216 -20.34 -13.84 -15.75
CA VAL A 216 -20.87 -13.98 -17.11
C VAL A 216 -20.20 -13.01 -18.07
N ILE A 217 -20.03 -11.75 -17.68
CA ILE A 217 -19.34 -10.74 -18.51
C ILE A 217 -17.88 -11.13 -18.75
N THR A 218 -17.22 -11.70 -17.74
CA THR A 218 -15.82 -12.12 -17.85
C THR A 218 -15.69 -13.34 -18.76
N ASP A 219 -16.55 -14.35 -18.59
CA ASP A 219 -16.58 -15.55 -19.43
C ASP A 219 -16.84 -15.18 -20.89
N THR A 220 -17.79 -14.27 -21.17
CA THR A 220 -18.02 -13.79 -22.55
C THR A 220 -16.78 -13.12 -23.15
N ARG A 221 -16.04 -12.32 -22.35
CA ARG A 221 -14.79 -11.71 -22.80
C ARG A 221 -13.69 -12.74 -23.02
N LEU A 222 -13.63 -13.77 -22.19
CA LEU A 222 -12.65 -14.85 -22.33
C LEU A 222 -12.94 -15.70 -23.57
N ASP A 223 -14.21 -15.95 -23.89
CA ASP A 223 -14.61 -16.65 -25.11
C ASP A 223 -14.23 -15.83 -26.36
N ASP A 224 -14.46 -14.51 -26.35
CA ASP A 224 -14.01 -13.61 -27.41
C ASP A 224 -12.49 -13.64 -27.59
N LEU A 225 -11.73 -13.67 -26.49
CA LEU A 225 -10.26 -13.77 -26.51
C LEU A 225 -9.74 -15.17 -26.88
N ALA A 226 -10.44 -16.24 -26.48
CA ALA A 226 -10.09 -17.62 -26.82
C ALA A 226 -10.31 -17.91 -28.31
N SER A 227 -11.26 -17.22 -28.94
CA SER A 227 -11.43 -17.23 -30.40
C SER A 227 -10.24 -16.60 -31.15
N SER A 228 -9.44 -15.76 -30.46
CA SER A 228 -8.21 -15.13 -30.95
C SER A 228 -6.95 -15.75 -30.31
N SER A 229 -6.73 -17.04 -30.56
CA SER A 229 -5.44 -17.74 -30.44
C SER A 229 -4.57 -17.45 -29.20
N LEU A 230 -4.91 -18.05 -28.05
CA LEU A 230 -3.95 -18.22 -26.94
C LEU A 230 -3.90 -19.69 -26.48
N LYS A 231 -2.70 -20.26 -26.45
CA LYS A 231 -2.41 -21.59 -25.88
C LYS A 231 -2.66 -21.54 -24.37
N ARG A 232 -3.49 -22.45 -23.86
CA ARG A 232 -3.76 -22.62 -22.41
C ARG A 232 -2.46 -22.85 -21.63
N SER A 233 -2.25 -22.09 -20.57
CA SER A 233 -1.30 -22.43 -19.51
C SER A 233 -1.87 -23.55 -18.64
N ALA A 234 -1.04 -24.54 -18.31
CA ALA A 234 -1.38 -25.65 -17.44
C ALA A 234 -1.26 -25.25 -15.96
N SER A 235 -2.21 -25.68 -15.15
CA SER A 235 -2.34 -25.38 -13.72
C SER A 235 -1.28 -26.06 -12.84
N LEU A 236 -1.07 -25.47 -11.67
CA LEU A 236 -0.11 -25.76 -10.60
C LEU A 236 -0.25 -27.13 -9.88
N ASP A 237 -0.13 -28.26 -10.59
CA ASP A 237 -0.18 -29.60 -9.95
C ASP A 237 1.17 -30.23 -9.59
N HIS A 238 2.31 -29.55 -9.83
CA HIS A 238 3.63 -30.10 -9.52
C HIS A 238 4.54 -29.07 -8.83
N LEU A 239 4.52 -29.03 -7.50
CA LEU A 239 5.58 -28.44 -6.69
C LEU A 239 6.18 -29.50 -5.76
N ASN A 240 7.51 -29.60 -5.77
CA ASN A 240 8.26 -30.20 -4.67
C ASN A 240 9.19 -29.11 -4.10
N PRO A 241 9.26 -28.90 -2.77
CA PRO A 241 9.83 -27.69 -2.20
C PRO A 241 11.30 -27.89 -1.80
N HIS A 242 12.19 -26.97 -2.20
CA HIS A 242 13.47 -26.80 -1.53
C HIS A 242 13.86 -25.33 -1.33
N ARG A 243 14.08 -25.01 -0.04
CA ARG A 243 14.80 -23.92 0.67
C ARG A 243 15.42 -22.79 -0.19
N GLY A 244 15.46 -21.52 0.21
CA GLY A 244 15.15 -20.80 1.45
C GLY A 244 16.04 -19.54 1.51
N SER A 245 15.45 -18.37 1.79
CA SER A 245 16.11 -17.12 2.23
C SER A 245 15.01 -16.18 2.77
N PHE A 246 15.31 -15.41 3.82
CA PHE A 246 14.34 -14.56 4.53
C PHE A 246 14.18 -13.20 3.84
N ALA A 247 13.00 -12.96 3.28
CA ALA A 247 12.45 -11.64 2.98
C ALA A 247 11.15 -11.51 3.76
N ILE A 248 10.94 -10.37 4.42
CA ILE A 248 9.73 -10.17 5.23
C ILE A 248 8.50 -9.98 4.33
N ILE A 249 8.70 -9.49 3.11
CA ILE A 249 7.73 -9.53 2.01
C ILE A 249 8.56 -9.66 0.72
N SER A 250 8.53 -10.84 0.09
CA SER A 250 9.27 -11.13 -1.15
C SER A 250 8.40 -10.92 -2.34
#